data_AF-A0A352NB24-F1
#
_entry.id   AF-A0A352NB24-F1
#
_cell.length_a   1.000
_cell.length_b   1.000
_cell.length_c   1.000
_cell.angle_alpha   90.00
_cell.angle_beta   90.00
_cell.angle_gamma   90.00
#
_symmetry.space_group_name_H-M   'P 1'
#
loop_
_entity.id
_entity.type
_entity.pdbx_description
1 polymer ?
#
loop_
_entity_poly.entity_id
_entity_poly.type
_entity_poly.pdbx_seq_one_letter_code
_entity_poly.pdbx_strand_id
1 'polypeptide(L)' 'HYQRLLDYITPDVVHIMMEGRVVMTGGAELAKRLEKEGYAKISEELGIEYEEEA' A
#
# COMPACT_ATOMS: atom_id res chain seq x y z
N HIS A 1 3.77 -7.00 3.06
CA HIS A 1 3.02 -8.07 3.78
C HIS A 1 2.15 -8.83 2.78
N TYR A 2 2.11 -10.17 2.88
CA TYR A 2 1.64 -11.10 1.84
C TYR A 2 0.20 -10.88 1.38
N GLN A 3 0.05 -10.67 0.07
CA GLN A 3 -1.22 -10.42 -0.63
C GLN A 3 -1.99 -11.66 -1.07
N ARG A 4 -1.58 -12.88 -0.69
CA ARG A 4 -2.25 -14.12 -1.10
C ARG A 4 -3.75 -14.19 -0.73
N LEU A 5 -4.22 -13.31 0.16
CA LEU A 5 -5.63 -13.16 0.53
C LEU A 5 -6.45 -12.33 -0.47
N LEU A 6 -5.84 -11.37 -1.17
CA LEU A 6 -6.56 -10.45 -2.07
C LEU A 6 -6.96 -11.11 -3.40
N ASP A 7 -6.31 -12.20 -3.78
CA ASP A 7 -6.75 -13.03 -4.90
C ASP A 7 -8.07 -13.76 -4.62
N TYR A 8 -8.42 -13.96 -3.34
CA TYR A 8 -9.63 -14.68 -2.92
C TYR A 8 -10.70 -13.77 -2.32
N ILE A 9 -10.32 -12.58 -1.84
CA ILE A 9 -11.21 -11.62 -1.20
C ILE A 9 -10.98 -10.26 -1.86
N THR A 10 -12.01 -9.75 -2.53
CA THR A 10 -11.98 -8.39 -3.08
C THR A 10 -12.27 -7.40 -1.96
N PRO A 11 -11.32 -6.54 -1.55
CA PRO A 11 -11.57 -5.54 -0.53
C PRO A 11 -12.40 -4.39 -1.10
N ASP A 12 -13.40 -3.93 -0.35
CA ASP A 12 -14.14 -2.72 -0.68
C ASP A 12 -13.30 -1.46 -0.44
N VAL A 13 -12.48 -1.48 0.60
CA VAL A 13 -11.60 -0.37 0.99
C VAL A 13 -10.23 -0.91 1.41
N VAL A 14 -9.19 -0.26 0.93
CA VAL A 14 -7.79 -0.51 1.24
C VAL A 14 -7.20 0.75 1.82
N HIS A 15 -6.54 0.63 2.97
CA HIS A 15 -5.78 1.70 3.60
C HIS A 15 -4.30 1.35 3.61
N ILE A 16 -3.46 2.26 3.11
CA ILE A 16 -2.02 2.16 3.24
C ILE A 16 -1.60 2.98 4.45
N MET A 17 -0.88 2.33 5.36
CA MET A 17 -0.31 2.97 6.53
C MET A 17 1.20 3.10 6.40
N MET A 18 1.71 4.27 6.77
CA MET A 18 3.14 4.55 6.94
C MET A 18 3.29 5.42 8.19
N GLU A 19 4.36 5.21 8.97
CA GLU A 19 4.63 5.96 10.20
C GLU A 19 3.45 6.03 11.19
N GLY A 20 2.66 4.95 11.28
CA GLY A 20 1.50 4.88 12.16
C GLY A 20 0.30 5.75 11.74
N ARG A 21 0.30 6.27 10.50
CA ARG A 21 -0.81 7.07 9.94
C ARG A 21 -1.30 6.45 8.65
N VAL A 22 -2.59 6.64 8.35
CA VAL A 22 -3.15 6.31 7.03
C VAL A 22 -2.73 7.40 6.06
N VAL A 23 -1.96 7.02 5.05
CA VAL A 23 -1.39 7.95 4.06
C VAL A 23 -2.13 7.91 2.73
N MET A 24 -2.79 6.79 2.45
CA MET A 24 -3.62 6.64 1.25
C MET A 24 -4.77 5.67 1.49
N THR A 25 -5.92 5.96 0.90
CA THR A 25 -7.14 5.14 0.93
C THR A 25 -7.67 4.97 -0.47
N GLY A 26 -8.14 3.78 -0.82
CA GLY A 26 -8.69 3.47 -2.14
C GLY A 26 -9.40 2.13 -2.16
N GLY A 27 -9.80 1.66 -3.33
CA GLY A 27 -10.39 0.33 -3.50
C GLY A 27 -9.35 -0.76 -3.76
N ALA A 28 -9.78 -1.89 -4.31
CA ALA A 28 -8.92 -3.01 -4.67
C ALA A 28 -7.81 -2.66 -5.68
N GLU A 29 -7.99 -1.61 -6.49
CA GLU A 29 -6.96 -1.08 -7.38
C GLU A 29 -5.73 -0.58 -6.62
N LEU A 30 -5.92 -0.05 -5.41
CA LEU A 30 -4.84 0.44 -4.59
C LEU A 30 -3.90 -0.68 -4.15
N ALA A 31 -4.49 -1.83 -3.82
CA ALA A 31 -3.73 -3.03 -3.49
C ALA A 31 -2.90 -3.52 -4.69
N LYS A 32 -3.49 -3.59 -5.89
CA LYS A 32 -2.78 -4.00 -7.12
C LYS A 32 -1.64 -3.05 -7.45
N ARG A 33 -1.87 -1.75 -7.23
CA ARG A 33 -0.84 -0.73 -7.44
C ARG A 33 0.33 -0.91 -6.48
N LEU A 34 0.03 -1.08 -5.18
CA LEU A 34 1.04 -1.33 -4.15
C LEU A 34 1.87 -2.59 -4.44
N GLU A 35 1.26 -3.63 -5.01
CA GLU A 35 1.95 -4.85 -5.42
C GLU A 35 2.95 -4.59 -6.55
N LYS A 36 2.52 -3.86 -7.59
CA LYS A 36 3.32 -3.59 -8.78
C LYS A 36 4.44 -2.59 -8.51
N GLU A 37 4.17 -1.59 -7.68
CA GLU A 37 5.02 -0.42 -7.50
C GLU A 37 5.84 -0.44 -6.20
N GLY A 38 5.41 -1.24 -5.21
CA GLY A 38 6.01 -1.28 -3.88
C GLY A 38 5.68 -0.05 -3.03
N TYR A 39 6.07 -0.12 -1.75
CA TYR A 39 5.87 0.97 -0.80
C TYR A 39 6.72 2.20 -1.13
N ALA A 40 7.94 2.00 -1.64
CA ALA A 40 8.90 3.06 -1.95
C ALA A 40 8.38 4.09 -2.98
N LYS A 41 7.65 3.65 -4.00
CA LYS A 41 7.10 4.58 -5.01
C LYS A 41 5.94 5.40 -4.45
N ILE A 42 5.11 4.79 -3.60
CA ILE A 42 3.99 5.50 -2.96
C ILE A 42 4.52 6.52 -1.94
N SER A 43 5.57 6.19 -1.20
CA SER A 43 6.21 7.14 -0.29
C SER A 43 6.87 8.30 -1.04
N GLU A 44 7.54 8.04 -2.16
CA GLU A 44 8.12 9.09 -3.02
C GLU A 44 7.04 10.07 -3.54
N GLU A 45 5.92 9.55 -4.05
CA GLU A 45 4.82 10.40 -4.54
C GLU A 45 4.17 11.25 -3.44
N LEU A 46 4.11 10.72 -2.23
CA LEU A 46 3.54 11.42 -1.08
C LEU A 46 4.56 12.31 -0.34
N GLY A 47 5.83 12.29 -0.75
CA GLY A 47 6.91 13.00 -0.08
C GLY A 47 7.15 12.51 1.35
N ILE A 48 6.90 11.22 1.60
CA ILE A 48 7.08 10.58 2.91
C ILE A 48 8.45 9.90 2.92
N GLU A 49 9.22 10.13 3.98
CA GLU A 49 10.44 9.40 4.23
C GLU A 49 10.07 7.95 4.60
N TYR A 50 10.38 7.01 3.71
CA TYR A 50 10.21 5.58 3.93
C TYR A 50 11.58 4.91 3.81
N GLU A 51 12.12 4.46 4.94
CA GLU A 51 13.28 3.59 4.97
C GLU A 51 12.79 2.14 5.08
N GLU A 52 13.05 1.33 4.05
CA GLU A 52 12.84 -0.10 4.14
C GLU A 52 13.96 -0.69 5.00
N GLU A 53 13.69 -0.98 6.28
CA GLU A 53 14.61 -1.73 7.13
C GLU A 53 14.83 -3.11 6.50
N ALA A 54 16.04 -3.33 5.97
CA ALA A 54 16.46 -4.56 5.29
C ALA A 54 16.74 -5.72 6.28
#